data_AF-A0A397V516-F1
#
_entry.id   AF-A0A397V516-F1
#
_cell.length_a   1.000
_cell.length_b   1.000
_cell.length_c   1.000
_cell.angle_alpha   90.00
_cell.angle_beta   90.00
_cell.angle_gamma   90.00
#
_symmetry.space_group_name_H-M   'P 1'
#
loop_
_entity.id
_entity.type
_entity.pdbx_description
1 polymer ?
#
loop_
_entity_poly.entity_id
_entity_poly.type
_entity_poly.pdbx_seq_one_letter_code
_entity_poly.pdbx_strand_id
1 'polypeptide(L)'
;MGTFPTFVNPPETLQTLLVYEKKPGEAQKFLAHMGKNFRWPSSMPEYLRESAFDKIANIEFEFDDEVGYNLLFFYNALDKGEFAGHESEWVTVHKQRVIEYGQRYDDDKLDYILETMPGAVQIPVDQTRLPCNPLAKMVIVQCTDNRNNYKV
;
A
#
# COMPACT_ATOMS: atom_id res chain seq x y z
N MET A 1 15.71 33.82 8.82
CA MET A 1 14.83 32.66 8.58
C MET A 1 15.70 31.55 8.03
N GLY A 2 15.96 30.51 8.82
CA GLY A 2 16.80 29.38 8.38
C GLY A 2 15.95 28.42 7.56
N THR A 3 16.33 28.19 6.31
CA THR A 3 15.85 27.05 5.52
C THR A 3 16.40 25.77 6.15
N PHE A 4 15.54 25.00 6.80
CA PHE A 4 15.89 23.63 7.17
C PHE A 4 16.16 22.85 5.89
N PRO A 5 17.27 22.09 5.78
CA PRO A 5 17.46 21.19 4.66
C PRO A 5 16.34 20.15 4.72
N THR A 6 15.48 20.13 3.71
CA THR A 6 14.60 19.00 3.45
C THR A 6 15.51 17.79 3.28
N PHE A 7 15.52 16.90 4.27
CA PHE A 7 16.16 15.60 4.16
C PHE A 7 15.41 14.84 3.07
N VAL A 8 15.90 14.92 1.84
CA VAL A 8 15.38 14.12 0.74
C VAL A 8 15.94 12.72 0.97
N ASN A 9 15.09 11.78 1.37
CA ASN A 9 15.48 10.39 1.52
C ASN A 9 16.12 9.90 0.21
N PRO A 10 17.29 9.23 0.27
CA PRO A 10 17.93 8.71 -0.92
C PRO A 10 17.00 7.71 -1.63
N PRO A 11 17.11 7.56 -2.97
CA PRO A 11 16.41 6.49 -3.67
C PRO A 11 16.75 5.13 -3.07
N GLU A 12 15.77 4.24 -3.07
CA GLU A 12 15.95 2.85 -2.67
C GLU A 12 16.92 2.14 -3.63
N THR A 13 17.70 1.24 -3.06
CA THR A 13 18.67 0.42 -3.78
C THR A 13 18.26 -1.04 -3.71
N LEU A 14 18.89 -1.89 -4.54
CA LEU A 14 18.67 -3.33 -4.42
C LEU A 14 18.96 -3.80 -2.98
N GLN A 15 20.07 -3.34 -2.39
CA GLN A 15 20.51 -3.72 -1.05
C GLN A 15 19.51 -3.33 0.04
N THR A 16 18.91 -2.13 -0.04
CA THR A 16 17.94 -1.69 0.97
C THR A 16 16.61 -2.43 0.85
N LEU A 17 16.24 -2.85 -0.37
CA LEU A 17 15.01 -3.61 -0.63
C LEU A 17 15.10 -5.11 -0.30
N LEU A 18 16.31 -5.66 -0.12
CA LEU A 18 16.48 -7.08 0.29
C LEU A 18 15.81 -7.40 1.63
N VAL A 19 15.51 -6.39 2.46
CA VAL A 19 14.78 -6.58 3.73
C VAL A 19 13.36 -7.11 3.52
N TYR A 20 12.73 -6.81 2.38
CA TYR A 20 11.39 -7.27 2.04
C TYR A 20 11.38 -8.56 1.20
N GLU A 21 12.55 -9.02 0.77
CA GLU A 21 12.69 -10.15 -0.14
C GLU A 21 12.42 -11.48 0.56
N LYS A 22 11.40 -12.21 0.09
CA LYS A 22 11.06 -13.56 0.54
C LYS A 22 11.64 -14.62 -0.39
N LYS A 23 11.73 -14.32 -1.69
CA LYS A 23 12.34 -15.18 -2.71
C LYS A 23 13.44 -14.44 -3.48
N PRO A 24 14.55 -15.12 -3.80
CA PRO A 24 15.62 -14.53 -4.60
C PRO A 24 15.13 -13.81 -5.87
N GLY A 25 15.48 -12.53 -6.00
CA GLY A 25 15.21 -11.70 -7.18
C GLY A 25 13.95 -10.83 -7.12
N GLU A 26 13.19 -10.86 -6.03
CA GLU A 26 12.01 -9.99 -5.86
C GLU A 26 12.38 -8.50 -5.82
N ALA A 27 13.47 -8.10 -5.14
CA ALA A 27 13.90 -6.70 -5.11
C ALA A 27 14.26 -6.17 -6.49
N GLN A 28 14.84 -7.02 -7.36
CA GLN A 28 15.14 -6.66 -8.73
C GLN A 28 13.88 -6.47 -9.57
N LYS A 29 12.89 -7.36 -9.42
CA LYS A 29 11.59 -7.23 -10.10
C LYS A 29 10.87 -5.96 -9.65
N PHE A 30 10.81 -5.71 -8.34
CA PHE A 30 10.22 -4.51 -7.77
C PHE A 30 10.80 -3.24 -8.39
N LEU A 31 12.14 -3.12 -8.46
CA LEU A 31 12.80 -1.98 -9.08
C LEU A 31 12.58 -1.89 -10.59
N ALA A 32 12.33 -3.00 -11.28
CA ALA A 32 11.96 -2.99 -12.69
C ALA A 32 10.57 -2.36 -12.90
N HIS A 33 9.64 -2.54 -11.95
CA HIS A 33 8.31 -1.93 -11.96
C HIS A 33 8.34 -0.46 -11.51
N MET A 34 9.05 -0.15 -10.42
CA MET A 34 9.05 1.19 -9.82
C MET A 34 10.08 2.16 -10.42
N GLY A 35 11.10 1.63 -11.07
CA GLY A 35 12.23 2.39 -11.58
C GLY A 35 13.32 2.66 -10.53
N LYS A 36 14.52 2.98 -11.01
CA LYS A 36 15.75 3.13 -10.21
C LYS A 36 15.77 4.35 -9.28
N ASN A 37 14.81 5.25 -9.43
CA ASN A 37 14.69 6.48 -8.63
C ASN A 37 13.59 6.37 -7.57
N PHE A 38 13.05 5.17 -7.36
CA PHE A 38 11.99 4.93 -6.40
C PHE A 38 12.39 5.35 -4.98
N ARG A 39 11.42 5.91 -4.26
CA ARG A 39 11.52 6.29 -2.86
C ARG A 39 10.22 5.91 -2.19
N TRP A 40 10.30 5.28 -1.02
CA TRP A 40 9.11 5.09 -0.21
C TRP A 40 8.55 6.45 0.23
N PRO A 41 7.22 6.61 0.26
CA PRO A 41 6.60 7.73 0.94
C PRO A 41 7.02 7.74 2.42
N SER A 42 7.25 8.93 2.95
CA SER A 42 7.80 9.14 4.29
C SER A 42 6.79 8.78 5.37
N SER A 43 5.50 9.07 5.13
CA SER A 43 4.40 8.70 6.04
C SER A 43 3.99 7.23 5.97
N MET A 44 4.48 6.46 4.99
CA MET A 44 4.07 5.07 4.80
C MET A 44 4.68 4.15 5.87
N PRO A 45 3.86 3.47 6.68
CA PRO A 45 4.32 2.53 7.70
C PRO A 45 5.06 1.33 7.09
N GLU A 46 6.04 0.81 7.83
CA GLU A 46 6.92 -0.28 7.36
C GLU A 46 6.17 -1.54 6.90
N TYR A 47 5.13 -1.95 7.66
CA TYR A 47 4.33 -3.12 7.30
C TYR A 47 3.54 -2.93 5.99
N LEU A 48 3.18 -1.69 5.64
CA LEU A 48 2.54 -1.39 4.36
C LEU A 48 3.56 -1.30 3.23
N ARG A 49 4.80 -0.90 3.51
CA ARG A 49 5.90 -1.00 2.54
C ARG A 49 6.17 -2.45 2.19
N GLU A 50 6.24 -3.33 3.18
CA GLU A 50 6.35 -4.78 2.97
C GLU A 50 5.18 -5.32 2.13
N SER A 51 3.94 -4.94 2.46
CA SER A 51 2.77 -5.36 1.69
C SER A 51 2.80 -4.84 0.24
N ALA A 52 3.12 -3.56 0.03
CA ALA A 52 3.23 -3.00 -1.32
C ALA A 52 4.38 -3.63 -2.11
N PHE A 53 5.50 -3.91 -1.45
CA PHE A 53 6.62 -4.63 -2.04
C PHE A 53 6.21 -6.02 -2.51
N ASP A 54 5.62 -6.83 -1.63
CA ASP A 54 5.16 -8.19 -1.94
C ASP A 54 4.21 -8.18 -3.14
N LYS A 55 3.23 -7.28 -3.11
CA LYS A 55 2.22 -7.13 -4.16
C LYS A 55 2.77 -6.71 -5.52
N ILE A 56 3.82 -5.88 -5.56
CA ILE A 56 4.44 -5.41 -6.81
C ILE A 56 5.53 -6.38 -7.30
N ALA A 57 6.30 -6.98 -6.41
CA ALA A 57 7.43 -7.84 -6.74
C ALA A 57 7.00 -9.26 -7.10
N ASN A 58 5.89 -9.72 -6.51
CA ASN A 58 5.38 -11.07 -6.60
C ASN A 58 3.94 -11.04 -7.13
N ILE A 59 3.80 -10.67 -8.41
CA ILE A 59 2.53 -10.68 -9.15
C ILE A 59 2.09 -12.14 -9.34
N GLU A 60 1.58 -12.77 -8.29
CA GLU A 60 1.05 -14.13 -8.30
C GLU A 60 -0.42 -14.15 -8.72
N PHE A 61 -1.14 -13.05 -8.46
CA PHE A 61 -2.58 -12.92 -8.72
C PHE A 61 -2.90 -11.68 -9.57
N GLU A 62 -4.03 -11.73 -10.27
CA GLU A 62 -4.59 -10.60 -11.00
C GLU A 62 -4.89 -9.46 -10.01
N PHE A 63 -4.47 -8.22 -10.33
CA PHE A 63 -4.67 -7.00 -9.53
C PHE A 63 -3.85 -6.84 -8.24
N ASP A 64 -2.93 -7.77 -7.94
CA ASP A 64 -2.06 -7.61 -6.77
C ASP A 64 -1.17 -6.37 -6.89
N ASP A 65 -0.58 -6.14 -8.06
CA ASP A 65 0.22 -4.94 -8.33
C ASP A 65 -0.60 -3.66 -8.20
N GLU A 66 -1.87 -3.68 -8.61
CA GLU A 66 -2.80 -2.56 -8.46
C GLU A 66 -2.99 -2.14 -6.99
N VAL A 67 -3.11 -3.09 -6.06
CA VAL A 67 -3.14 -2.79 -4.62
C VAL A 67 -1.87 -2.06 -4.19
N GLY A 68 -0.70 -2.58 -4.58
CA GLY A 68 0.59 -1.97 -4.25
C GLY A 68 0.73 -0.56 -4.80
N TYR A 69 0.35 -0.33 -6.05
CA TYR A 69 0.37 1.00 -6.66
C TYR A 69 -0.64 1.95 -6.02
N ASN A 70 -1.83 1.48 -5.63
CA ASN A 70 -2.84 2.31 -4.99
C ASN A 70 -2.42 2.72 -3.57
N LEU A 71 -1.77 1.83 -2.81
CA LEU A 71 -1.12 2.18 -1.54
C LEU A 71 -0.08 3.28 -1.74
N LEU A 72 0.84 3.10 -2.70
CA LEU A 72 1.87 4.09 -3.00
C LEU A 72 1.28 5.44 -3.43
N PHE A 73 0.23 5.43 -4.25
CA PHE A 73 -0.46 6.65 -4.66
C PHE A 73 -1.01 7.40 -3.45
N PHE A 74 -1.73 6.70 -2.56
CA PHE A 74 -2.32 7.31 -1.36
C PHE A 74 -1.25 7.99 -0.50
N TYR A 75 -0.17 7.30 -0.16
CA TYR A 75 0.84 7.86 0.74
C TYR A 75 1.66 8.99 0.09
N ASN A 76 1.88 8.95 -1.22
CA ASN A 76 2.48 10.09 -1.93
C ASN A 76 1.57 11.33 -1.90
N ALA A 77 0.25 11.15 -2.03
CA ALA A 77 -0.72 12.23 -1.90
C ALA A 77 -0.80 12.75 -0.45
N LEU A 78 -0.73 11.85 0.53
CA LEU A 78 -0.69 12.19 1.95
C LEU A 78 0.53 13.04 2.31
N ASP A 79 1.73 12.63 1.87
CA ASP A 79 2.99 13.36 2.10
C ASP A 79 2.97 14.78 1.51
N LYS A 80 2.21 14.99 0.43
CA LYS A 80 2.03 16.30 -0.22
C LYS A 80 0.91 17.14 0.40
N GLY A 81 0.15 16.59 1.36
CA GLY A 81 -0.98 17.27 1.97
C GLY A 81 -2.21 17.38 1.06
N GLU A 82 -2.37 16.49 0.07
CA GLU A 82 -3.48 16.54 -0.89
C GLU A 82 -4.86 16.23 -0.25
N PHE A 83 -4.87 15.71 0.97
CA PHE A 83 -6.09 15.37 1.73
C PHE A 83 -6.50 16.43 2.77
N ALA A 84 -6.01 17.66 2.64
CA ALA A 84 -6.40 18.76 3.53
C ALA A 84 -7.93 18.98 3.50
N GLY A 85 -8.56 19.01 4.68
CA GLY A 85 -10.02 19.08 4.85
C GLY A 85 -10.73 17.72 4.94
N HIS A 86 -10.01 16.62 4.70
CA HIS A 86 -10.53 15.25 4.73
C HIS A 86 -9.90 14.42 5.86
N GLU A 87 -9.33 15.05 6.89
CA GLU A 87 -8.50 14.40 7.91
C GLU A 87 -9.24 13.28 8.67
N SER A 88 -10.55 13.43 8.84
CA SER A 88 -11.40 12.46 9.54
C SER A 88 -12.03 11.40 8.63
N GLU A 89 -11.70 11.39 7.34
CA GLU A 89 -12.32 10.52 6.35
C GLU A 89 -11.43 9.34 5.97
N TRP A 90 -12.08 8.35 5.37
CA TRP A 90 -11.46 7.25 4.65
C TRP A 90 -11.46 7.58 3.17
N VAL A 91 -10.34 7.30 2.51
CA VAL A 91 -10.15 7.53 1.09
C VAL A 91 -10.14 6.19 0.38
N THR A 92 -10.96 6.03 -0.64
CA THR A 92 -10.89 4.89 -1.55
C THR A 92 -10.06 5.27 -2.76
N VAL A 93 -9.03 4.48 -3.04
CA VAL A 93 -8.14 4.63 -4.19
C VAL A 93 -8.26 3.41 -5.08
N HIS A 94 -8.46 3.65 -6.37
CA HIS A 94 -8.47 2.63 -7.43
C HIS A 94 -7.77 3.19 -8.65
N LYS A 95 -7.02 2.41 -9.44
CA LYS A 95 -6.27 2.91 -10.61
C LYS A 95 -5.51 4.21 -10.36
N GLN A 96 -4.86 4.28 -9.20
CA GLN A 96 -4.04 5.42 -8.73
C GLN A 96 -4.77 6.77 -8.81
N ARG A 97 -6.05 6.78 -8.43
CA ARG A 97 -6.86 7.99 -8.26
C ARG A 97 -7.79 7.83 -7.07
N VAL A 98 -8.13 8.96 -6.44
CA VAL A 98 -9.20 8.98 -5.44
C VAL A 98 -10.54 8.78 -6.14
N ILE A 99 -11.29 7.78 -5.69
CA ILE A 99 -12.65 7.50 -6.15
C ILE A 99 -13.68 8.17 -5.25
N GLU A 100 -13.44 8.13 -3.93
CA GLU A 100 -14.34 8.72 -2.95
C GLU A 100 -13.63 9.03 -1.63
N TYR A 101 -14.25 9.96 -0.91
CA TYR A 101 -14.01 10.27 0.50
C TYR A 101 -15.26 9.88 1.28
N GLY A 102 -15.08 9.35 2.49
CA GLY A 102 -16.21 9.14 3.37
C GLY A 102 -15.91 8.26 4.58
N GLN A 103 -16.90 7.48 4.99
CA GLN A 103 -16.76 6.53 6.08
C GLN A 103 -16.15 5.22 5.58
N ARG A 104 -15.55 4.48 6.51
CA ARG A 104 -15.11 3.10 6.26
C ARG A 104 -16.28 2.28 5.74
N TYR A 105 -16.04 1.42 4.76
CA TYR A 105 -17.03 0.45 4.32
C TYR A 105 -17.41 -0.52 5.45
N ASP A 106 -18.69 -0.87 5.48
CA ASP A 106 -19.17 -2.08 6.14
C ASP A 106 -18.82 -3.31 5.29
N ASP A 107 -19.01 -4.50 5.85
CA ASP A 107 -18.61 -5.76 5.19
C ASP A 107 -19.38 -5.98 3.87
N ASP A 108 -20.66 -5.59 3.80
CA ASP A 108 -21.49 -5.75 2.59
C ASP A 108 -21.02 -4.85 1.44
N LYS A 109 -20.73 -3.57 1.73
CA LYS A 109 -20.17 -2.64 0.74
C LYS A 109 -18.76 -3.05 0.33
N LEU A 110 -17.98 -3.57 1.26
CA LEU A 110 -16.64 -4.03 1.00
C LEU A 110 -16.63 -5.13 -0.07
N ASP A 111 -17.48 -6.14 0.07
CA ASP A 111 -17.59 -7.23 -0.90
C ASP A 111 -17.99 -6.71 -2.29
N TYR A 112 -18.98 -5.82 -2.36
CA TYR A 112 -19.38 -5.19 -3.62
C TYR A 112 -18.25 -4.40 -4.30
N ILE A 113 -17.46 -3.66 -3.52
CA ILE A 113 -16.32 -2.89 -4.03
C ILE A 113 -15.21 -3.83 -4.52
N LEU A 114 -14.93 -4.91 -3.81
CA LEU A 114 -13.95 -5.91 -4.24
C LEU A 114 -14.35 -6.59 -5.55
N GLU A 115 -15.64 -6.86 -5.76
CA GLU A 115 -16.15 -7.39 -7.02
C GLU A 115 -16.09 -6.38 -8.17
N THR A 116 -16.43 -5.12 -7.89
CA THR A 116 -16.60 -4.08 -8.92
C THR A 116 -15.28 -3.39 -9.30
N MET A 117 -14.41 -3.19 -8.31
CA MET A 117 -13.13 -2.48 -8.42
C MET A 117 -12.04 -3.32 -7.75
N PRO A 118 -11.66 -4.48 -8.35
CA PRO A 118 -10.60 -5.29 -7.80
C PRO A 118 -9.31 -4.47 -7.70
N GLY A 119 -8.58 -4.66 -6.61
CA GLY A 119 -7.38 -3.89 -6.28
C GLY A 119 -7.62 -2.51 -5.64
N ALA A 120 -8.88 -2.10 -5.45
CA ALA A 120 -9.19 -0.88 -4.71
C ALA A 120 -8.73 -1.00 -3.25
N VAL A 121 -8.19 0.10 -2.69
CA VAL A 121 -7.79 0.18 -1.29
C VAL A 121 -8.57 1.28 -0.60
N GLN A 122 -8.95 1.05 0.66
CA GLN A 122 -9.56 2.08 1.51
C GLN A 122 -8.66 2.33 2.73
N ILE A 123 -8.23 3.58 2.91
CA ILE A 123 -7.23 3.96 3.92
C ILE A 123 -7.71 5.24 4.64
N PRO A 124 -7.64 5.31 5.98
CA PRO A 124 -7.98 6.54 6.69
C PRO A 124 -6.91 7.61 6.44
N VAL A 125 -7.32 8.87 6.31
CA VAL A 125 -6.36 10.00 6.24
C VAL A 125 -5.61 10.15 7.56
N ASP A 126 -6.35 10.14 8.67
CA ASP A 126 -5.78 10.05 10.01
C ASP A 126 -5.15 8.67 10.26
N GLN A 127 -3.82 8.63 10.16
CA GLN A 127 -3.01 7.43 10.32
C GLN A 127 -3.10 6.82 11.73
N THR A 128 -3.56 7.56 12.74
CA THR A 128 -3.79 6.99 14.08
C THR A 128 -4.97 6.02 14.11
N ARG A 129 -5.84 6.08 13.09
CA ARG A 129 -7.00 5.19 12.92
C ARG A 129 -6.67 3.95 12.09
N LEU A 130 -5.43 3.80 11.64
CA LEU A 130 -4.98 2.57 11.01
C LEU A 130 -5.03 1.43 12.04
N PRO A 131 -5.70 0.31 11.73
CA PRO A 131 -5.63 -0.85 12.59
C PRO A 131 -4.18 -1.36 12.62
N CYS A 132 -3.62 -1.57 13.82
CA CYS A 132 -2.27 -2.08 14.01
C CYS A 132 -2.02 -3.52 13.49
N ASN A 133 -3.01 -4.14 12.81
CA ASN A 133 -2.91 -5.51 12.30
C ASN A 133 -3.48 -5.59 10.86
N PRO A 134 -2.69 -6.00 9.84
CA PRO A 134 -3.00 -5.72 8.42
C PRO A 134 -3.98 -6.71 7.78
N LEU A 135 -4.10 -7.93 8.31
CA LEU A 135 -4.67 -9.07 7.57
C LEU A 135 -6.19 -9.24 7.69
N ALA A 136 -6.83 -8.67 8.71
CA ALA A 136 -8.19 -9.10 9.05
C ALA A 136 -9.31 -8.25 8.46
N LYS A 137 -9.08 -6.98 8.11
CA LYS A 137 -10.20 -6.05 7.84
C LYS A 137 -9.92 -4.88 6.88
N MET A 138 -8.77 -4.86 6.21
CA MET A 138 -8.50 -3.86 5.18
C MET A 138 -8.86 -4.46 3.82
N VAL A 139 -9.30 -3.63 2.87
CA VAL A 139 -9.53 -3.99 1.45
C VAL A 139 -8.20 -4.32 0.74
N ILE A 140 -7.21 -4.80 1.48
CA ILE A 140 -6.01 -5.39 0.93
C ILE A 140 -6.43 -6.85 0.81
N VAL A 141 -6.89 -7.22 -0.39
CA VAL A 141 -7.18 -8.58 -0.87
C VAL A 141 -6.77 -9.63 0.16
N GLN A 142 -7.74 -10.35 0.73
CA GLN A 142 -7.48 -11.47 1.64
C GLN A 142 -6.38 -12.34 1.03
N CYS A 143 -5.16 -12.22 1.55
CA CYS A 143 -4.18 -13.26 1.36
C CYS A 143 -4.67 -14.37 2.28
N THR A 144 -5.54 -15.23 1.76
CA THR A 144 -5.81 -16.51 2.40
C THR A 144 -4.48 -17.24 2.41
N ASP A 145 -3.79 -17.13 3.54
CA ASP A 145 -2.58 -17.87 3.84
C ASP A 145 -3.02 -19.33 3.99
N ASN A 146 -3.28 -19.98 2.85
CA ASN A 146 -3.59 -21.40 2.79
C ASN A 146 -2.27 -22.18 2.89
N ARG A 147 -1.51 -21.89 3.96
CA ARG A 147 -0.31 -22.62 4.32
C ARG A 147 -0.75 -23.86 5.10
N ASN A 148 -1.24 -24.84 4.34
CA ASN A 148 -1.32 -26.27 4.65
C ASN A 148 -1.24 -26.65 6.14
N ASN A 149 -2.40 -26.70 6.78
CA ASN A 149 -2.61 -27.61 7.92
C ASN A 149 -2.89 -29.02 7.37
N TYR A 150 -1.84 -29.81 7.15
CA TYR A 150 -1.95 -31.27 7.33
C TYR A 150 -1.02 -31.67 8.48
N LYS A 151 -1.65 -31.98 9.62
CA LYS A 151 -1.09 -32.91 10.59
C LYS A 151 -1.50 -34.31 10.13
N VAL A 152 -0.51 -35.18 9.93
CA VAL A 152 -0.65 -36.64 10.10
C VAL A 152 0.55 -37.09 10.93
#